data_AF-A0A830ZRH1-F1
#
_entry.id   AF-A0A830ZRH1-F1
#
_cell.length_a   1.000
_cell.length_b   1.000
_cell.length_c   1.000
_cell.angle_alpha   90.00
_cell.angle_beta   90.00
_cell.angle_gamma   90.00
#
_symmetry.space_group_name_H-M   'P 1'
#
loop_
_entity.id
_entity.type
_entity.pdbx_description
1 polymer ?
#
loop_
_entity_poly.entity_id
_entity_poly.type
_entity_poly.pdbx_seq_one_letter_code
_entity_poly.pdbx_strand_id
1 'polypeptide(L)'
;MYRSGLWSKPDCSPRPYVMGLLLSALLLSACSSNEQGQMCVGKVETLSGQSLGTLQGRIIDRFSSFSVNLPSLKLDSGPLHSNDRQLYIPMAVTEDGWLTQRISDHRFALINAPKDQAITLTCP
;
A
#
# COMPACT_ATOMS: atom_id res chain seq x y z
N MET A 1 -54.51 33.26 42.40
CA MET A 1 -53.04 33.24 42.22
C MET A 1 -52.68 32.01 41.39
N TYR A 2 -52.30 32.18 40.12
CA TYR A 2 -51.85 31.08 39.25
C TYR A 2 -50.54 31.54 38.58
N ARG A 3 -49.42 30.87 38.89
CA ARG A 3 -48.10 31.15 38.32
C ARG A 3 -47.94 30.34 37.05
N SER A 4 -47.80 31.02 35.92
CA SER A 4 -47.39 30.45 34.63
C SER A 4 -45.89 30.12 34.67
N GLY A 5 -45.56 28.84 34.62
CA GLY A 5 -44.19 28.35 34.43
C GLY A 5 -43.80 28.45 32.96
N LEU A 6 -42.74 29.23 32.69
CA LEU A 6 -42.14 29.38 31.37
C LEU A 6 -41.27 28.14 31.09
N TRP A 7 -41.66 27.29 30.15
CA TRP A 7 -40.82 26.18 29.68
C TRP A 7 -39.73 26.71 28.74
N SER A 8 -38.47 26.61 29.17
CA SER A 8 -37.30 26.84 28.32
C SER A 8 -37.21 25.75 27.26
N LYS A 9 -37.26 26.12 25.98
CA LYS A 9 -37.01 25.20 24.87
C LYS A 9 -35.53 24.79 24.86
N PRO A 10 -35.19 23.52 24.60
CA PRO A 10 -33.80 23.12 24.39
C PRO A 10 -33.27 23.78 23.11
N ASP A 11 -32.12 24.44 23.26
CA ASP A 11 -31.41 25.12 22.21
C ASP A 11 -30.77 24.07 21.27
N CYS A 12 -31.41 23.82 20.13
CA CYS A 12 -30.90 22.97 19.05
C CYS A 12 -30.02 23.77 18.08
N SER A 13 -29.10 24.60 18.59
CA SER A 13 -28.05 25.20 17.77
C SER A 13 -26.87 24.23 17.67
N PRO A 14 -26.49 23.76 16.46
CA PRO A 14 -25.32 22.90 16.30
C PRO A 14 -24.08 23.70 16.70
N ARG A 15 -23.43 23.28 17.79
CA ARG A 15 -22.18 23.88 18.24
C ARG A 15 -21.14 23.74 17.13
N PRO A 16 -20.47 24.82 16.70
CA PRO A 16 -19.55 24.81 15.55
C PRO A 16 -18.41 23.80 15.71
N TYR A 17 -18.06 23.47 16.95
CA TYR A 17 -17.06 22.46 17.30
C TYR A 17 -17.44 21.02 16.88
N VAL A 18 -18.72 20.67 16.90
CA VAL A 18 -19.19 19.32 16.52
C VAL A 18 -19.14 19.14 15.00
N MET A 19 -19.46 20.20 14.25
CA MET A 19 -19.37 20.21 12.78
C MET A 19 -17.91 20.08 12.32
N GLY A 20 -16.98 20.77 12.98
CA GLY A 20 -15.54 20.67 12.66
C GLY A 20 -14.96 19.28 12.89
N LEU A 21 -15.39 18.59 13.95
CA LEU A 21 -14.92 17.23 14.28
C LEU A 21 -15.47 16.16 13.32
N LEU A 22 -16.70 16.34 12.85
CA LEU A 22 -17.30 15.49 11.82
C LEU A 22 -16.63 15.68 10.46
N LEU A 23 -16.31 16.92 10.08
CA LEU A 23 -15.58 17.19 8.84
C LEU A 23 -14.18 16.57 8.83
N SER A 24 -13.43 16.68 9.94
CA SER A 24 -12.10 16.06 10.04
C SER A 24 -12.17 14.53 10.01
N ALA A 25 -13.18 13.92 10.63
CA ALA A 25 -13.40 12.47 10.55
C ALA A 25 -13.76 11.99 9.13
N LEU A 26 -14.55 12.77 8.38
CA LEU A 26 -14.89 12.49 6.97
C LEU A 26 -13.70 12.66 6.02
N LEU A 27 -12.81 13.62 6.29
CA LEU A 27 -11.57 13.82 5.53
C LEU A 27 -10.56 12.68 5.76
N LEU A 28 -10.54 12.09 6.95
CA LEU A 28 -9.66 10.96 7.29
C LEU A 28 -10.13 9.63 6.69
N SER A 29 -11.44 9.42 6.51
CA SER A 29 -11.97 8.16 5.94
C SER A 29 -11.79 8.06 4.42
N ALA A 30 -11.64 9.19 3.72
CA ALA A 30 -11.39 9.23 2.28
C ALA A 30 -9.97 8.77 1.88
N CYS A 31 -9.03 8.70 2.82
CA CYS A 31 -7.67 8.18 2.57
C CYS A 31 -7.56 6.66 2.69
N SER A 32 -8.62 5.96 3.11
CA SER A 32 -8.65 4.50 3.12
C SER A 32 -9.13 3.99 1.76
N SER A 33 -8.35 4.26 0.70
CA SER A 33 -8.57 3.57 -0.57
C SER A 33 -8.35 2.08 -0.32
N ASN A 34 -9.38 1.27 -0.51
CA ASN A 34 -9.24 -0.18 -0.58
C ASN A 34 -8.23 -0.46 -1.69
N GLU A 35 -7.02 -0.84 -1.32
CA GLU A 35 -5.91 -0.99 -2.25
C GLU A 35 -6.13 -2.24 -3.10
N GLN A 36 -6.81 -2.05 -4.23
CA GLN A 36 -7.05 -3.12 -5.17
C GLN A 36 -5.72 -3.50 -5.81
N GLY A 37 -5.12 -4.58 -5.31
CA GLY A 37 -3.89 -5.10 -5.91
C GLY A 37 -4.11 -5.56 -7.36
N GLN A 38 -3.15 -5.31 -8.22
CA GLN A 38 -3.16 -5.63 -9.64
C GLN A 38 -2.56 -7.01 -9.90
N MET A 39 -3.11 -7.75 -10.87
CA MET A 39 -2.51 -9.01 -11.34
C MET A 39 -1.38 -8.70 -12.32
N CYS A 40 -0.21 -9.28 -12.08
CA CYS A 40 1.02 -9.03 -12.82
C CYS A 40 1.64 -10.37 -13.25
N VAL A 41 2.33 -10.36 -14.38
CA VAL A 41 3.07 -11.54 -14.88
C VAL A 41 4.51 -11.47 -14.37
N GLY A 42 4.95 -12.54 -13.72
CA GLY A 42 6.29 -12.68 -13.18
C GLY A 42 7.15 -13.58 -14.06
N LYS A 43 8.31 -13.09 -14.51
CA LYS A 43 9.37 -13.92 -15.08
C LYS A 43 10.31 -14.36 -13.96
N VAL A 44 10.56 -15.67 -13.84
CA VAL A 44 11.45 -16.25 -12.83
C VAL A 44 12.72 -16.70 -13.52
N GLU A 45 13.87 -16.27 -12.99
CA GLU A 45 15.19 -16.56 -13.55
C GLU A 45 16.18 -16.85 -12.41
N THR A 46 17.28 -17.53 -12.73
CA THR A 46 18.46 -17.54 -11.85
C THR A 46 19.11 -16.16 -11.82
N LEU A 47 20.00 -15.90 -10.88
CA LEU A 47 20.76 -14.63 -10.85
C LEU A 47 21.67 -14.48 -12.08
N SER A 48 22.03 -15.59 -12.72
CA SER A 48 22.78 -15.64 -13.98
C SER A 48 21.89 -15.48 -15.23
N GLY A 49 20.57 -15.36 -15.08
CA GLY A 49 19.63 -15.12 -16.18
C GLY A 49 19.10 -16.39 -16.88
N GLN A 50 19.30 -17.57 -16.30
CA GLN A 50 18.66 -18.78 -16.80
C GLN A 50 17.18 -18.76 -16.44
N SER A 51 16.30 -18.82 -17.44
CA SER A 51 14.84 -18.84 -17.21
C SER A 51 14.40 -20.10 -16.45
N LEU A 52 13.70 -19.88 -15.34
CA LEU A 52 13.05 -20.91 -14.52
C LEU A 52 11.54 -20.99 -14.78
N GLY A 53 10.99 -20.06 -15.57
CA GLY A 53 9.61 -20.06 -16.02
C GLY A 53 8.89 -18.75 -15.75
N THR A 54 7.56 -18.81 -15.75
CA THR A 54 6.69 -17.66 -15.47
C THR A 54 5.65 -17.99 -14.42
N LEU A 55 5.22 -16.98 -13.68
CA LEU A 55 4.15 -17.09 -12.69
C LEU A 55 3.21 -15.87 -12.78
N GLN A 56 2.08 -15.95 -12.10
CA GLN A 56 1.23 -14.78 -11.86
C GLN A 56 1.30 -14.40 -10.40
N GLY A 57 1.32 -13.10 -10.13
CA GLY A 57 1.33 -12.54 -8.78
C GLY A 57 0.39 -11.36 -8.68
N ARG A 58 -0.08 -11.08 -7.47
CA ARG A 58 -0.81 -9.85 -7.17
C ARG A 58 0.12 -8.85 -6.49
N ILE A 59 0.25 -7.65 -7.05
CA ILE A 59 0.98 -6.53 -6.45
C ILE A 59 -0.02 -5.57 -5.81
N ILE A 60 0.23 -5.18 -4.56
CA ILE A 60 -0.43 -4.06 -3.91
C ILE A 60 0.63 -2.96 -3.77
N ASP A 61 0.55 -1.92 -4.61
CA ASP A 61 1.53 -0.83 -4.61
C ASP A 61 1.06 0.33 -3.73
N ARG A 62 1.87 0.71 -2.74
CA ARG A 62 1.63 1.85 -1.84
C ARG A 62 2.62 2.96 -2.13
N PHE A 63 2.44 4.14 -1.55
CA PHE A 63 3.36 5.25 -1.76
C PHE A 63 4.82 4.89 -1.47
N SER A 64 5.10 4.34 -0.29
CA SER A 64 6.45 4.06 0.21
C SER A 64 6.78 2.59 0.41
N SER A 65 5.92 1.68 -0.02
CA SER A 65 6.09 0.22 0.09
C SER A 65 5.23 -0.51 -0.93
N PHE A 66 5.42 -1.81 -1.09
CA PHE A 66 4.51 -2.66 -1.85
C PHE A 66 4.48 -4.06 -1.26
N SER A 67 3.38 -4.76 -1.48
CA SER A 67 3.24 -6.16 -1.08
C SER A 67 3.03 -7.03 -2.33
N VAL A 68 3.64 -8.21 -2.32
CA VAL A 68 3.52 -9.20 -3.38
C VAL A 68 2.88 -10.48 -2.84
N ASN A 69 1.83 -10.95 -3.50
CA ASN A 69 1.25 -12.27 -3.27
C ASN A 69 1.50 -13.15 -4.49
N LEU A 70 2.43 -14.09 -4.37
CA LEU A 70 2.71 -15.16 -5.32
C LEU A 70 2.06 -16.47 -4.85
N PRO A 71 1.97 -17.52 -5.70
CA PRO A 71 1.32 -18.79 -5.34
C PRO A 71 1.89 -19.45 -4.07
N SER A 72 3.19 -19.35 -3.83
CA SER A 72 3.89 -19.99 -2.71
C SER A 72 4.62 -19.02 -1.81
N LEU A 73 4.41 -17.70 -1.98
CA LEU A 73 5.19 -16.68 -1.30
C LEU A 73 4.38 -15.40 -1.14
N LYS A 74 4.34 -14.87 0.06
CA LYS A 74 3.85 -13.51 0.34
C LYS A 74 5.00 -12.69 0.85
N LEU A 75 5.20 -11.50 0.29
CA LEU A 75 6.27 -10.60 0.67
C LEU A 75 5.69 -9.21 0.90
N ASP A 76 6.14 -8.56 1.96
CA ASP A 76 6.05 -7.12 2.10
C ASP A 76 7.44 -6.55 1.85
N SER A 77 7.57 -5.52 1.00
CA SER A 77 8.85 -4.86 0.77
C SER A 77 9.41 -4.21 2.04
N GLY A 78 8.53 -3.82 2.96
CA GLY A 78 8.85 -2.84 3.99
C GLY A 78 9.01 -1.44 3.40
N PRO A 79 9.46 -0.46 4.21
CA PRO A 79 9.69 0.90 3.75
C PRO A 79 10.82 0.96 2.72
N LEU A 80 10.53 1.48 1.54
CA LEU A 80 11.52 1.69 0.49
C LEU A 80 12.48 2.83 0.89
N HIS A 81 13.77 2.64 0.63
CA HIS A 81 14.82 3.55 1.10
C HIS A 81 14.76 4.96 0.47
N SER A 82 14.17 5.09 -0.72
CA SER A 82 13.94 6.37 -1.40
C SER A 82 12.56 6.36 -2.03
N ASN A 83 11.84 7.49 -1.93
CA ASN A 83 10.61 7.73 -2.69
C ASN A 83 10.85 8.58 -3.94
N ASP A 84 12.06 9.16 -4.10
CA ASP A 84 12.43 9.91 -5.29
C ASP A 84 12.92 8.95 -6.37
N ARG A 85 12.00 8.63 -7.29
CA ARG A 85 12.21 7.71 -8.41
C ARG A 85 13.10 8.30 -9.52
N GLN A 86 13.42 9.60 -9.48
CA GLN A 86 14.28 10.24 -10.48
C GLN A 86 15.76 10.07 -10.16
N LEU A 87 16.09 9.89 -8.88
CA LEU A 87 17.48 9.79 -8.42
C LEU A 87 17.89 8.34 -8.09
N TYR A 88 16.96 7.51 -7.62
CA TYR A 88 17.25 6.15 -7.18
C TYR A 88 16.10 5.19 -7.52
N ILE A 89 16.43 3.91 -7.69
CA ILE A 89 15.43 2.84 -7.71
C ILE A 89 15.00 2.57 -6.26
N PRO A 90 13.73 2.83 -5.88
CA PRO A 90 13.24 2.50 -4.54
C PRO A 90 13.42 1.02 -4.24
N MET A 91 14.08 0.71 -3.12
CA MET A 91 14.39 -0.67 -2.74
C MET A 91 14.39 -0.88 -1.24
N ALA A 92 14.18 -2.11 -0.81
CA ALA A 92 14.24 -2.54 0.57
C ALA A 92 14.60 -4.02 0.66
N VAL A 93 15.13 -4.44 1.81
CA VAL A 93 15.39 -5.85 2.13
C VAL A 93 14.33 -6.31 3.12
N THR A 94 13.62 -7.39 2.78
CA THR A 94 12.59 -7.96 3.65
C THR A 94 13.22 -8.72 4.81
N GLU A 95 12.43 -8.99 5.87
CA GLU A 95 12.88 -9.80 7.01
C GLU A 95 13.36 -11.20 6.57
N ASP A 96 12.73 -11.77 5.55
CA ASP A 96 13.08 -13.08 4.96
C ASP A 96 14.27 -13.02 3.99
N GLY A 97 14.98 -11.89 3.93
CA GLY A 97 16.21 -11.71 3.16
C GLY A 97 16.00 -11.53 1.66
N TRP A 98 14.81 -11.13 1.22
CA TRP A 98 14.57 -10.77 -0.17
C TRP A 98 14.95 -9.32 -0.41
N LEU A 99 15.73 -9.06 -1.46
CA LEU A 99 15.84 -7.72 -1.99
C LEU A 99 14.61 -7.42 -2.87
N THR A 100 13.91 -6.34 -2.56
CA THR A 100 12.75 -5.87 -3.32
C THR A 100 13.08 -4.52 -3.95
N GLN A 101 12.67 -4.33 -5.20
CA GLN A 101 12.89 -3.09 -5.94
C GLN A 101 11.65 -2.70 -6.73
N ARG A 102 11.26 -1.42 -6.65
CA ARG A 102 10.26 -0.82 -7.54
C ARG A 102 11.00 -0.17 -8.70
N ILE A 103 11.17 -0.90 -9.80
CA ILE A 103 11.92 -0.45 -10.99
C ILE A 103 11.16 0.68 -11.72
N SER A 104 9.83 0.57 -11.77
CA SER A 104 8.93 1.58 -12.33
C SER A 104 7.55 1.41 -11.73
N ASP A 105 6.58 2.22 -12.18
CA ASP A 105 5.18 2.14 -11.75
C ASP A 105 4.53 0.78 -12.05
N HIS A 106 5.04 0.06 -13.06
CA HIS A 106 4.49 -1.22 -13.52
C HIS A 106 5.48 -2.38 -13.43
N ARG A 107 6.68 -2.16 -12.86
CA ARG A 107 7.73 -3.19 -12.82
C ARG A 107 8.37 -3.29 -11.44
N PHE A 108 8.40 -4.50 -10.92
CA PHE A 108 8.91 -4.82 -9.59
C PHE A 108 9.87 -5.99 -9.69
N ALA A 109 10.96 -5.96 -8.94
CA ALA A 109 11.90 -7.07 -8.84
C ALA A 109 11.97 -7.60 -7.41
N LEU A 110 12.03 -8.93 -7.31
CA LEU A 110 12.24 -9.69 -6.08
C LEU A 110 13.46 -10.58 -6.29
N ILE A 111 14.49 -10.41 -5.47
CA ILE A 111 15.76 -11.12 -5.62
C ILE A 111 16.06 -11.84 -4.31
N ASN A 112 16.27 -13.15 -4.38
CA ASN A 112 16.72 -13.97 -3.27
C ASN A 112 18.06 -14.60 -3.65
N ALA A 113 19.15 -14.00 -3.17
CA ALA A 113 20.50 -14.45 -3.51
C ALA A 113 20.81 -15.88 -3.01
N PRO A 114 20.47 -16.26 -1.77
CA PRO A 114 20.67 -17.64 -1.30
C PRO A 114 19.95 -18.72 -2.11
N LYS A 115 18.84 -18.39 -2.76
CA LYS A 115 18.05 -19.32 -3.60
C LYS A 115 18.41 -19.25 -5.09
N ASP A 116 19.42 -18.48 -5.46
CA ASP A 116 19.77 -18.17 -6.86
C ASP A 116 18.51 -17.81 -7.68
N GLN A 117 17.71 -16.87 -7.19
CA GLN A 117 16.40 -16.56 -7.77
C GLN A 117 16.17 -15.06 -7.93
N ALA A 118 15.75 -14.66 -9.13
CA ALA A 118 15.26 -13.34 -9.46
C ALA A 118 13.85 -13.46 -10.08
N ILE A 119 12.91 -12.66 -9.61
CA ILE A 119 11.55 -12.58 -10.13
C ILE A 119 11.29 -11.15 -10.57
N THR A 120 10.99 -10.95 -11.85
CA THR A 120 10.56 -9.65 -12.38
C THR A 120 9.07 -9.68 -12.67
N LEU A 121 8.28 -8.92 -11.92
CA LEU A 121 6.84 -8.77 -12.08
C LEU A 121 6.56 -7.56 -12.95
N THR A 122 5.75 -7.75 -13.99
CA THR A 122 5.27 -6.69 -14.89
C THR A 122 3.75 -6.64 -14.85
N CYS A 123 3.22 -5.48 -14.49
CA CYS A 123 1.78 -5.21 -14.38
C CYS A 123 1.29 -4.51 -15.66
N PRO A 124 0.00 -4.67 -16.04
CA PRO A 124 -0.63 -3.89 -17.11
C PRO A 124 -0.52 -2.38 -16.94
#